data_AF-A0AAV4QMW3-F1
#
_entry.id   AF-A0AAV4QMW3-F1
#
_cell.length_a   1.000
_cell.length_b   1.000
_cell.length_c   1.000
_cell.angle_alpha   90.00
_cell.angle_beta   90.00
_cell.angle_gamma   90.00
#
_symmetry.space_group_name_H-M   'P 1'
#
loop_
_entity.id
_entity.type
_entity.pdbx_description
1 polymer ?
#
loop_
_entity_poly.entity_id
_entity_poly.type
_entity_poly.pdbx_seq_one_letter_code
_entity_poly.pdbx_strand_id
1 'polypeptide(L)'
;MNSFPESFKGRSNRENYTQTENSSSAENSSQIPERQNIEAQTDAVKGNENIYGDFHVDTLLTFLRKVTPLICSVLEKNSKSKAFDRYKLLSDVESTSISCLHVLEKALASEFCCSSISWNSVGTAIAAAYPFQNII
;
A
#
# COMPACT_ATOMS: atom_id res chain seq x y z
N MET A 1 -95.32 -34.84 -6.84
CA MET A 1 -94.29 -33.86 -6.43
C MET A 1 -93.86 -34.25 -5.04
N ASN A 2 -92.65 -34.77 -4.94
CA ASN A 2 -92.25 -35.74 -3.93
C ASN A 2 -91.78 -35.02 -2.66
N SER A 3 -92.44 -35.28 -1.52
CA SER A 3 -91.89 -34.96 -0.19
C SER A 3 -91.41 -36.25 0.46
N PHE A 4 -90.12 -36.25 0.79
CA PHE A 4 -89.34 -37.36 1.29
C PHE A 4 -89.65 -37.66 2.77
N PRO A 5 -89.49 -38.92 3.22
CA PRO A 5 -89.82 -39.34 4.58
C PRO A 5 -88.73 -38.93 5.58
N GLU A 6 -89.14 -38.33 6.70
CA GLU A 6 -88.31 -38.15 7.88
C GLU A 6 -88.15 -39.47 8.63
N SER A 7 -86.91 -39.94 8.77
CA SER A 7 -86.53 -41.00 9.68
C SER A 7 -85.18 -40.65 10.29
N PHE A 8 -85.20 -39.91 11.40
CA PHE A 8 -84.01 -39.66 12.21
C PHE A 8 -83.89 -40.73 13.29
N LYS A 9 -83.07 -41.76 13.00
CA LYS A 9 -82.64 -42.75 13.99
C LYS A 9 -81.12 -42.69 14.15
N GLY A 10 -80.71 -42.06 15.26
CA GLY A 10 -79.44 -42.29 15.94
C GLY A 10 -78.20 -41.60 15.37
N ARG A 11 -77.63 -40.68 16.16
CA ARG A 11 -76.19 -40.68 16.49
C ARG A 11 -75.97 -39.81 17.74
N SER A 12 -75.37 -40.44 18.75
CA SER A 12 -74.97 -39.87 20.04
C SER A 12 -73.98 -38.72 19.84
N ASN A 13 -74.25 -37.57 20.49
CA ASN A 13 -73.28 -36.49 20.64
C ASN A 13 -72.08 -37.02 21.45
N ARG A 14 -70.91 -37.10 20.82
CA ARG A 14 -69.64 -37.29 21.52
C ARG A 14 -68.96 -35.93 21.65
N GLU A 15 -69.00 -35.39 22.86
CA GLU A 15 -68.19 -34.22 23.20
C GLU A 15 -66.75 -34.68 23.36
N ASN A 16 -65.90 -34.30 22.40
CA ASN A 16 -64.47 -34.53 22.50
C ASN A 16 -63.82 -33.19 22.82
N TYR A 17 -63.37 -33.03 24.06
CA TYR A 17 -62.51 -31.92 24.44
C TYR A 17 -61.07 -32.39 24.44
N THR A 18 -60.23 -31.72 23.68
CA THR A 18 -58.79 -31.96 23.67
C THR A 18 -58.11 -30.61 23.82
N GLN A 19 -57.18 -30.51 24.77
CA GLN A 19 -56.37 -29.33 25.01
C GLN A 19 -54.91 -29.66 24.72
N THR A 20 -54.24 -28.84 23.91
CA THR A 20 -52.80 -28.97 23.65
C THR A 20 -52.00 -28.14 24.63
N GLU A 21 -50.86 -28.68 25.05
CA GLU A 21 -49.93 -28.02 25.98
C GLU A 21 -49.31 -26.77 25.35
N ASN A 22 -48.97 -25.78 26.19
CA ASN A 22 -48.40 -24.52 25.72
C ASN A 22 -46.95 -24.73 25.24
N SER A 23 -46.64 -24.18 24.07
CA SER A 23 -45.30 -24.28 23.48
C SER A 23 -44.32 -23.30 24.14
N SER A 24 -43.16 -23.81 24.54
CA SER A 24 -42.03 -22.99 24.99
C SER A 24 -41.30 -22.43 23.78
N SER A 25 -41.06 -21.11 23.77
CA SER A 25 -40.17 -20.47 22.79
C SER A 25 -38.79 -20.25 23.39
N ALA A 26 -37.75 -20.51 22.61
CA ALA A 26 -36.36 -20.22 22.99
C ALA A 26 -35.75 -19.27 21.94
N GLU A 27 -35.20 -18.16 22.41
CA GLU A 27 -34.48 -17.22 21.55
C GLU A 27 -33.08 -17.74 21.26
N ASN A 28 -32.72 -17.72 19.99
CA ASN A 28 -31.41 -18.12 19.53
C ASN A 28 -30.83 -17.02 18.66
N SER A 29 -29.70 -16.45 19.07
CA SER A 29 -28.99 -15.42 18.32
C SER A 29 -27.77 -16.02 17.63
N SER A 30 -27.48 -15.55 16.42
CA SER A 30 -26.25 -15.85 15.70
C SER A 30 -25.53 -14.54 15.38
N GLN A 31 -24.21 -14.55 15.48
CA GLN A 31 -23.37 -13.39 15.15
C GLN A 31 -22.46 -13.72 13.97
N ILE A 32 -22.13 -12.69 13.21
CA ILE A 32 -21.14 -12.76 12.14
C ILE A 32 -19.86 -12.03 12.58
N PRO A 33 -18.68 -12.44 12.10
CA PRO A 33 -17.44 -11.77 12.44
C PRO A 33 -17.43 -10.32 11.95
N GLU A 34 -17.35 -9.38 12.87
CA GLU A 34 -17.10 -7.98 12.58
C GLU A 34 -15.58 -7.75 12.51
N ARG A 35 -15.12 -7.08 11.44
CA ARG A 35 -13.70 -6.77 11.27
C ARG A 35 -13.52 -5.27 11.25
N GLN A 36 -12.50 -4.81 11.96
CA GLN A 36 -12.08 -3.43 11.96
C GLN A 36 -10.67 -3.31 11.38
N ASN A 37 -10.47 -2.30 10.56
CA ASN A 37 -9.16 -1.99 10.01
C ASN A 37 -8.32 -1.29 11.08
N ILE A 38 -7.07 -1.75 11.22
CA ILE A 38 -6.06 -1.12 12.08
C ILE A 38 -4.88 -0.78 11.17
N GLU A 39 -4.42 0.46 11.26
CA GLU A 39 -3.25 0.94 10.54
C GLU A 39 -2.13 1.21 11.54
N ALA A 40 -0.91 0.86 11.16
CA ALA A 40 0.30 1.14 11.93
C ALA A 40 1.35 1.75 11.00
N GLN A 41 2.00 2.82 11.45
CA GLN A 41 3.12 3.43 10.77
C GLN A 41 4.39 3.16 11.58
N THR A 42 5.39 2.55 10.97
CA THR A 42 6.66 2.23 11.62
C THR A 42 7.60 3.43 11.53
N ASP A 43 8.18 3.81 12.66
CA ASP A 43 9.22 4.82 12.69
C ASP A 43 10.52 4.30 12.07
N ALA A 44 11.21 5.15 11.32
CA ALA A 44 12.55 4.86 10.83
C ALA A 44 13.54 4.93 12.00
N VAL A 45 13.72 3.83 12.71
CA VAL A 45 14.75 3.71 13.74
C VAL A 45 16.11 3.71 13.06
N LYS A 46 16.75 4.87 13.00
CA LYS A 46 18.18 4.95 12.72
C LYS A 46 18.90 4.46 13.96
N GLY A 47 19.25 3.18 13.98
CA GLY A 47 20.16 2.66 14.98
C GLY A 47 21.46 3.45 14.89
N ASN A 48 21.75 4.27 15.90
CA ASN A 48 23.13 4.68 16.15
C ASN A 48 23.82 3.43 16.69
N GLU A 49 24.21 2.54 15.79
CA GLU A 49 25.01 1.38 16.11
C GLU A 49 26.31 1.93 16.68
N ASN A 50 26.47 1.83 17.99
CA ASN A 50 27.72 2.17 18.63
C ASN A 50 28.69 1.04 18.27
N ILE A 51 29.40 1.22 17.14
CA ILE A 51 30.30 0.22 16.55
C ILE A 51 31.42 -0.16 17.54
N TYR A 52 31.65 0.67 18.56
CA TYR A 52 32.53 0.38 19.69
C TYR A 52 31.85 -0.59 20.67
N GLY A 53 31.62 -1.82 20.22
CA GLY A 53 31.31 -2.93 21.12
C GLY A 53 32.49 -3.21 22.06
N ASP A 54 32.22 -3.97 23.13
CA ASP A 54 33.26 -4.48 24.04
C ASP A 54 34.13 -5.49 23.27
N PHE A 55 35.21 -5.01 22.67
CA PHE A 55 36.14 -5.84 21.90
C PHE A 55 37.31 -6.27 22.78
N HIS A 56 37.66 -7.55 22.69
CA HIS A 56 38.93 -8.04 23.23
C HIS A 56 40.10 -7.42 22.44
N VAL A 57 40.72 -6.39 23.03
CA VAL A 57 41.79 -5.58 22.43
C VAL A 57 42.94 -6.44 21.90
N ASP A 58 43.32 -7.50 22.60
CA ASP A 58 44.43 -8.37 22.21
C ASP A 58 44.13 -9.16 20.92
N THR A 59 42.90 -9.67 20.79
CA THR A 59 42.45 -10.40 19.61
C THR A 59 42.34 -9.46 18.41
N LEU A 60 41.79 -8.27 18.61
CA LEU A 60 41.68 -7.24 17.56
C LEU A 60 43.07 -6.79 17.08
N LEU A 61 43.98 -6.52 18.01
CA LEU A 61 45.35 -6.10 17.70
C LEU A 61 46.09 -7.19 16.91
N THR A 62 45.92 -8.46 17.29
CA THR A 62 46.52 -9.60 16.59
C THR A 62 45.99 -9.72 15.16
N PHE A 63 44.68 -9.55 14.98
CA PHE A 63 44.05 -9.52 13.67
C PHE A 63 44.58 -8.37 12.80
N LEU A 64 44.59 -7.14 13.33
CA LEU A 64 45.08 -5.97 12.59
C LEU A 64 46.55 -6.14 12.18
N ARG A 65 47.42 -6.59 13.09
CA ARG A 65 48.84 -6.83 12.76
C ARG A 65 49.04 -7.83 11.63
N LYS A 66 48.17 -8.84 11.53
CA LYS A 66 48.22 -9.85 10.46
C LYS A 66 47.67 -9.32 9.13
N VAL A 67 46.56 -8.57 9.17
CA VAL A 67 45.82 -8.16 7.96
C VAL A 67 46.34 -6.87 7.35
N THR A 68 46.76 -5.89 8.15
CA THR A 68 47.27 -4.60 7.69
C THR A 68 48.36 -4.71 6.61
N PRO A 69 49.46 -5.49 6.79
CA PRO A 69 50.51 -5.55 5.76
C PRO A 69 50.01 -6.14 4.44
N LEU A 70 49.11 -7.13 4.49
CA LEU A 70 48.52 -7.74 3.30
C LEU A 70 47.65 -6.73 2.54
N ILE A 71 46.75 -6.04 3.25
CA ILE A 71 45.85 -5.04 2.65
C ILE A 71 46.64 -3.87 2.07
N CYS A 72 47.63 -3.34 2.80
CA CYS A 72 48.49 -2.27 2.30
C CYS A 72 49.19 -2.67 0.99
N SER A 73 49.74 -3.89 0.90
CA SER A 73 50.40 -4.38 -0.32
C SER A 73 49.44 -4.47 -1.51
N VAL A 74 48.22 -4.98 -1.28
CA VAL A 74 47.21 -5.13 -2.34
C VAL A 74 46.68 -3.76 -2.77
N LEU A 75 46.43 -2.85 -1.83
CA LEU A 75 45.97 -1.50 -2.14
C LEU A 75 47.02 -0.72 -2.94
N GLU A 76 48.31 -0.83 -2.60
CA GLU A 76 49.37 -0.18 -3.37
C GLU A 76 49.46 -0.74 -4.79
N LYS A 77 49.35 -2.06 -4.95
CA LYS A 77 49.30 -2.71 -6.27
C LYS A 77 48.10 -2.26 -7.09
N ASN A 78 46.92 -2.21 -6.46
CA ASN A 78 45.68 -1.79 -7.12
C ASN A 78 45.71 -0.30 -7.47
N SER A 79 46.30 0.55 -6.64
CA SER A 79 46.44 1.98 -6.92
C SER A 79 47.33 2.27 -8.14
N LYS A 80 48.31 1.40 -8.41
CA LYS A 80 49.17 1.49 -9.61
C LYS A 80 48.57 0.75 -10.80
N SER A 81 47.46 0.02 -10.60
CA SER A 81 46.79 -0.74 -11.63
C SER A 81 45.92 0.17 -12.48
N LYS A 82 45.99 -0.05 -13.80
CA LYS A 82 45.14 0.59 -14.81
C LYS A 82 43.97 -0.29 -15.24
N ALA A 83 43.56 -1.23 -14.38
CA ALA A 83 42.57 -2.26 -14.71
C ALA A 83 41.22 -1.69 -15.16
N PHE A 84 40.89 -0.46 -14.76
CA PHE A 84 39.59 0.17 -15.02
C PHE A 84 39.68 1.50 -15.79
N ASP A 85 40.85 1.86 -16.37
CA ASP A 85 41.06 3.15 -17.06
C ASP A 85 40.12 3.39 -18.26
N ARG A 86 39.54 2.31 -18.82
CA ARG A 86 38.66 2.36 -19.99
C ARG A 86 37.21 2.01 -19.67
N TYR A 87 36.87 1.93 -18.38
CA TYR A 87 35.49 1.77 -17.99
C TYR A 87 34.71 3.01 -18.40
N LYS A 88 33.68 2.82 -19.23
CA LYS A 88 32.72 3.86 -19.62
C LYS A 88 31.36 3.42 -19.13
N LEU A 89 30.75 4.20 -18.25
CA LEU A 89 29.40 3.93 -17.82
C LEU A 89 28.46 4.37 -18.93
N LEU A 90 27.39 3.61 -19.19
CA LEU A 90 26.41 3.97 -20.23
C LEU A 90 25.72 5.32 -19.94
N SER A 91 25.72 5.79 -18.69
CA SER A 91 25.29 7.15 -18.32
C SER A 91 26.22 8.25 -18.84
N ASP A 92 27.49 7.93 -19.15
CA ASP A 92 28.47 8.87 -19.69
C ASP A 92 28.32 9.05 -21.21
N VAL A 93 27.47 8.23 -21.85
CA VAL A 93 27.07 8.41 -23.23
C VAL A 93 25.91 9.40 -23.23
N GLU A 94 26.21 10.68 -23.44
CA GLU A 94 25.20 11.71 -23.67
C GLU A 94 24.40 11.34 -24.93
N SER A 95 23.26 10.69 -24.75
CA SER A 95 22.27 10.55 -25.81
C SER A 95 21.64 11.93 -26.04
N THR A 96 22.25 12.74 -26.90
CA THR A 96 21.82 14.11 -27.22
C THR A 96 20.56 14.16 -28.09
N SER A 97 19.68 13.15 -28.01
CA SER A 97 18.40 13.15 -28.70
C SER A 97 17.36 13.85 -27.82
N ILE A 98 17.11 15.13 -28.08
CA ILE A 98 15.94 15.81 -27.54
C ILE A 98 14.72 15.25 -28.29
N SER A 99 13.82 14.59 -27.57
CA SER A 99 12.55 14.11 -28.12
C SER A 99 11.39 14.71 -27.34
N CYS A 100 10.40 15.24 -28.05
CA CYS A 100 9.17 15.72 -27.44
C CYS A 100 8.24 14.52 -27.20
N LEU A 101 8.23 13.99 -25.99
CA LEU A 101 7.39 12.84 -25.62
C LEU A 101 5.92 13.23 -25.36
N HIS A 102 5.72 14.37 -24.71
CA HIS A 102 4.40 14.83 -24.28
C HIS A 102 4.27 16.34 -24.50
N VAL A 103 3.08 16.76 -24.92
CA VAL A 103 2.69 18.18 -25.03
C VAL A 103 1.49 18.40 -24.12
N LEU A 104 1.60 19.36 -23.21
CA LEU A 104 0.51 19.75 -22.32
C LEU A 104 -0.18 20.97 -22.94
N GLU A 105 -1.33 20.76 -23.56
CA GLU A 105 -2.14 21.81 -24.16
C GLU A 105 -3.43 22.03 -23.38
N LYS A 106 -3.82 23.30 -23.23
CA LYS A 106 -5.11 23.69 -22.65
C LYS A 106 -5.82 24.59 -23.64
N ALA A 107 -7.06 24.24 -23.99
CA ALA A 107 -7.90 25.06 -24.85
C ALA A 107 -8.35 26.32 -24.07
N LEU A 108 -7.63 27.41 -24.27
CA LEU A 108 -7.98 28.76 -23.81
C LEU A 108 -8.06 29.69 -25.02
N ALA A 109 -8.80 30.79 -24.88
CA ALA A 109 -8.83 31.83 -25.91
C ALA A 109 -7.42 32.43 -26.12
N SER A 110 -7.13 32.94 -27.32
CA SER A 110 -5.75 33.26 -27.73
C SER A 110 -5.10 34.38 -26.90
N GLU A 111 -5.89 35.15 -26.18
CA GLU A 111 -5.45 36.17 -25.23
C GLU A 111 -4.78 35.58 -23.96
N PHE A 112 -4.94 34.27 -23.68
CA PHE A 112 -4.35 33.63 -22.52
C PHE A 112 -3.04 32.90 -22.87
N CYS A 113 -1.90 33.49 -22.50
CA CYS A 113 -0.60 32.82 -22.53
C CYS A 113 -0.25 32.21 -21.17
N CYS A 114 0.44 31.07 -21.17
CA CYS A 114 1.01 30.51 -19.93
C CYS A 114 2.06 31.50 -19.38
N SER A 115 1.82 31.98 -18.16
CA SER A 115 2.66 33.00 -17.51
C SER A 115 3.73 32.39 -16.60
N SER A 116 3.47 31.21 -16.03
CA SER A 116 4.37 30.54 -15.11
C SER A 116 4.15 29.03 -15.13
N ILE A 117 5.24 28.28 -14.99
CA ILE A 117 5.23 26.83 -14.84
C ILE A 117 6.02 26.50 -13.58
N SER A 118 5.49 25.60 -12.76
CA SER A 118 6.16 25.11 -11.55
C SER A 118 6.04 23.59 -11.47
N TRP A 119 7.02 22.98 -10.80
CA TRP A 119 7.07 21.54 -10.56
C TRP A 119 7.17 21.30 -9.05
N ASN A 120 6.29 20.45 -8.52
CA ASN A 120 6.43 19.88 -7.18
C ASN A 120 7.72 19.03 -7.03
N SER A 121 8.63 19.42 -6.13
CA SER A 121 9.87 18.69 -5.85
C SER A 121 9.70 17.27 -5.28
N VAL A 122 8.52 16.95 -4.74
CA VAL A 122 8.22 15.64 -4.12
C VAL A 122 7.54 14.68 -5.11
N GLY A 123 6.94 15.19 -6.18
CA GLY A 123 6.14 14.41 -7.11
C GLY A 123 6.43 14.71 -8.57
N THR A 124 5.55 14.23 -9.45
CA THR A 124 5.67 14.41 -10.91
C THR A 124 4.67 15.41 -11.48
N ALA A 125 3.90 16.08 -10.62
CA ALA A 125 2.88 17.04 -11.04
C ALA A 125 3.52 18.36 -11.48
N ILE A 126 3.09 18.83 -12.67
CA ILE A 126 3.43 20.13 -13.24
C ILE A 126 2.21 21.04 -13.12
N ALA A 127 2.40 22.25 -12.61
CA ALA A 127 1.37 23.28 -12.54
C ALA A 127 1.68 24.41 -13.51
N ALA A 128 0.68 24.82 -14.29
CA ALA A 128 0.75 25.93 -15.23
C ALA A 128 -0.23 27.03 -14.83
N ALA A 129 0.25 28.28 -14.76
CA ALA A 129 -0.52 29.44 -14.37
C ALA A 129 -0.87 30.30 -15.59
N TYR A 130 -2.16 30.63 -15.70
CA TYR A 130 -2.68 31.51 -16.73
C TYR A 130 -3.20 32.80 -16.06
N PRO A 131 -2.91 33.98 -16.61
CA PRO A 131 -3.39 35.23 -16.05
C PRO A 131 -4.92 35.27 -16.12
N PHE A 132 -5.56 35.77 -15.07
CA PHE A 132 -7.01 36.02 -15.07
C PHE A 132 -7.25 37.47 -15.48
N GLN A 133 -8.02 37.68 -16.55
CA GLN A 133 -8.35 39.02 -17.03
C GLN A 133 -9.72 39.40 -16.47
N ASN A 134 -9.73 40.32 -15.50
CA ASN A 134 -10.95 40.86 -14.90
C ASN A 134 -11.57 41.82 -15.92
N ILE A 135 -12.62 41.38 -16.63
CA ILE A 135 -13.44 42.25 -17.47
C ILE A 135 -14.42 42.94 -16.53
N ILE A 136 -14.16 44.22 -16.20
CA ILE A 136 -15.13 45.14 -15.61
C ILE A 136 -15.79 45.91 -16.76
#